data_AF-A0A958Y4X8-F1
#
_entry.id   AF-A0A958Y4X8-F1
#
_cell.length_a   1.000
_cell.length_b   1.000
_cell.length_c   1.000
_cell.angle_alpha   90.00
_cell.angle_beta   90.00
_cell.angle_gamma   90.00
#
_symmetry.space_group_name_H-M   'P 1'
#
loop_
_entity.id
_entity.type
_entity.pdbx_description
1 polymer ?
#
loop_
_entity_poly.entity_id
_entity_poly.type
_entity_poly.pdbx_seq_one_letter_code
_entity_poly.pdbx_strand_id
1 'polypeptide(L)' 'MNRKDLIVRSEQKLVERYKELMEMAYNFRQTDSAMSDISEFKAIKLLNKLNRLKYLSR' A
#
# COMPACT_ATOMS: atom_id res chain seq x y z
N MET A 1 -22.67 3.63 11.49
CA MET A 1 -21.62 3.86 10.46
C MET A 1 -22.15 3.38 9.12
N ASN A 2 -22.07 4.19 8.08
CA ASN A 2 -22.55 3.80 6.76
C ASN A 2 -21.54 2.84 6.10
N ARG A 3 -22.01 1.90 5.26
CA ARG A 3 -21.13 0.91 4.59
C ARG A 3 -20.07 1.60 3.71
N LYS A 4 -20.41 2.75 3.13
CA LYS A 4 -19.48 3.59 2.37
C LYS A 4 -18.34 4.12 3.26
N ASP A 5 -18.63 4.56 4.48
CA ASP A 5 -17.62 5.08 5.42
C ASP A 5 -16.59 4.01 5.81
N LEU A 6 -17.03 2.76 5.96
CA LEU A 6 -16.16 1.61 6.23
C LEU A 6 -15.20 1.34 5.07
N ILE A 7 -15.68 1.42 3.83
CA ILE A 7 -14.85 1.24 2.63
C ILE A 7 -13.79 2.34 2.56
N VAL A 8 -14.19 3.61 2.74
CA VAL A 8 -13.26 4.75 2.72
C VAL A 8 -12.19 4.62 3.81
N ARG A 9 -12.56 4.27 5.04
CA ARG A 9 -11.59 4.03 6.11
C ARG A 9 -10.64 2.88 5.81
N SER A 10 -11.13 1.81 5.17
CA SER A 10 -10.28 0.70 4.75
C SER A 10 -9.30 1.12 3.65
N GLU A 11 -9.73 1.96 2.71
CA GLU A 11 -8.88 2.49 1.64
C GLU A 11 -7.78 3.38 2.20
N GLN A 12 -8.12 4.27 3.15
CA GLN A 12 -7.14 5.11 3.84
C GLN A 12 -6.05 4.28 4.53
N LYS A 13 -6.43 3.23 5.26
CA LYS A 13 -5.46 2.30 5.87
C LYS A 13 -4.57 1.61 4.86
N LEU A 14 -5.11 1.20 3.71
CA LEU A 14 -4.33 0.58 2.64
C LEU A 14 -3.36 1.59 2.00
N VAL A 15 -3.74 2.87 1.89
CA VAL A 15 -2.87 3.94 1.39
C VAL A 15 -1.74 4.25 2.40
N GLU A 16 -2.04 4.33 3.69
CA GLU A 16 -1.03 4.50 4.75
C GLU A 16 -0.02 3.36 4.72
N ARG A 17 -0.51 2.11 4.68
CA ARG A 17 0.37 0.94 4.63
C ARG A 17 1.24 0.90 3.38
N TYR A 18 0.72 1.39 2.25
CA TYR A 18 1.52 1.51 1.02
C TYR A 18 2.69 2.47 1.21
N LYS A 19 2.45 3.63 1.84
CA LYS A 19 3.50 4.62 2.11
C LYS A 19 4.57 4.06 3.04
N GLU A 20 4.16 3.37 4.11
CA GLU A 20 5.10 2.71 5.03
C GLU A 20 5.98 1.68 4.32
N LEU A 21 5.41 0.88 3.40
CA LEU A 21 6.18 -0.11 2.65
C LEU A 21 7.20 0.54 1.70
N MET A 22 6.82 1.65 1.05
CA MET A 22 7.75 2.42 0.22
C MET A 22 8.87 3.06 1.04
N GLU A 23 8.54 3.59 2.21
CA GLU A 23 9.53 4.17 3.13
C GLU A 23 10.51 3.09 3.63
N MET A 24 10.01 1.91 4.02
CA MET A 24 10.86 0.78 4.39
C MET A 24 11.75 0.34 3.23
N ALA A 25 11.20 0.22 2.01
CA ALA A 25 12.01 -0.13 0.84
C ALA A 25 13.15 0.88 0.62
N TYR A 26 12.84 2.17 0.71
CA TYR A 26 13.84 3.23 0.58
C TYR A 26 14.92 3.16 1.67
N ASN A 27 14.52 2.97 2.94
CA ASN A 27 15.43 2.90 4.07
C ASN A 27 16.34 1.67 4.02
N PHE A 28 15.83 0.53 3.54
CA PHE A 28 16.61 -0.71 3.43
C PHE A 28 17.45 -0.80 2.15
N ARG A 29 17.28 0.10 1.18
CA ARG A 29 17.88 0.03 -0.15
C ARG A 29 19.40 -0.21 -0.18
N GLN A 30 20.13 0.31 0.80
CA GLN A 30 21.59 0.17 0.90
C GLN A 30 22.06 -0.70 2.07
N THR A 31 21.16 -1.02 3.01
CA THR A 31 21.49 -1.73 4.25
C THR A 31 21.06 -3.19 4.21
N ASP A 32 19.93 -3.49 3.59
CA ASP A 32 19.40 -4.84 3.40
C ASP A 32 18.58 -4.88 2.10
N SER A 33 19.25 -5.25 1.01
CA SER A 33 18.63 -5.33 -0.32
C SER A 33 17.45 -6.32 -0.34
N ALA A 34 17.52 -7.41 0.42
CA ALA A 34 16.44 -8.40 0.44
C ALA A 34 15.19 -7.82 1.09
N MET A 35 15.34 -7.11 2.22
CA MET A 35 14.22 -6.43 2.88
C MET A 35 13.68 -5.26 2.04
N SER A 36 14.54 -4.56 1.31
CA SER A 36 14.14 -3.54 0.33
C SER A 36 13.22 -4.14 -0.73
N ASP A 37 13.67 -5.18 -1.44
CA ASP A 37 12.94 -5.82 -2.53
C ASP A 37 11.60 -6.41 -2.05
N ILE A 38 11.59 -7.05 -0.87
CA ILE A 38 10.37 -7.59 -0.26
C ILE A 38 9.36 -6.47 0.04
N SER A 39 9.83 -5.33 0.55
CA SER A 39 8.98 -4.20 0.89
C SER A 39 8.42 -3.53 -0.36
N GLU A 40 9.25 -3.36 -1.39
CA GLU A 40 8.85 -2.81 -2.70
C GLU A 40 7.81 -3.71 -3.39
N PHE A 41 8.05 -5.03 -3.43
CA PHE A 41 7.09 -5.99 -3.99
C PHE A 41 5.72 -5.92 -3.29
N LYS A 42 5.70 -5.83 -1.96
CA LYS A 42 4.47 -5.68 -1.17
C LYS A 42 3.79 -4.34 -1.47
N ALA A 43 4.54 -3.25 -1.61
CA ALA A 43 4.01 -1.94 -1.96
C ALA A 43 3.33 -1.95 -3.33
N ILE A 44 3.98 -2.52 -4.36
CA ILE A 44 3.43 -2.64 -5.72
C ILE A 44 2.14 -3.47 -5.71
N LYS A 45 2.12 -4.60 -4.99
CA LYS A 45 0.91 -5.44 -4.86
C LYS A 45 -0.25 -4.67 -4.23
N LEU A 46 0.04 -3.84 -3.22
CA LEU A 46 -0.95 -3.02 -2.53
C LEU A 46 -1.46 -1.88 -3.41
N LEU A 47 -0.57 -1.22 -4.17
CA LEU A 47 -0.92 -0.20 -5.16
C LEU A 47 -1.87 -0.76 -6.23
N ASN A 48 -1.58 -1.95 -6.75
CA ASN A 48 -2.47 -2.62 -7.70
C ASN A 48 -3.86 -2.90 -7.12
N LYS A 49 -3.94 -3.29 -5.84
CA LYS A 49 -5.22 -3.48 -5.15
C LYS A 49 -5.99 -2.17 -5.03
N LEU A 50 -5.31 -1.08 -4.64
CA LEU A 50 -5.90 0.26 -4.56
C LEU A 50 -6.43 0.73 -5.92
N ASN A 51 -5.65 0.55 -6.99
CA ASN A 51 -6.06 0.92 -8.34
C ASN A 51 -7.31 0.15 -8.80
N ARG A 52 -7.39 -1.16 -8.50
CA ARG A 52 -8.59 -1.97 -8.77
C ARG A 52 -9.81 -1.47 -8.00
N LEU A 53 -9.64 -1.10 -6.72
CA LEU A 53 -10.73 -0.54 -5.92
C LEU A 53 -11.23 0.78 -6.52
N LYS A 54 -10.31 1.68 -6.87
CA LYS A 54 -10.64 2.98 -7.50
C LYS A 54 -11.36 2.81 -8.84
N TYR A 55 -10.96 1.82 -9.64
CA TYR A 55 -11.63 1.51 -10.90
C TYR A 55 -13.08 1.05 -10.68
N LEU A 56 -13.32 0.21 -9.68
CA LEU A 56 -14.67 -0.31 -9.36
C LEU A 56 -15.57 0.71 -8.66
N SER A 57 -15.00 1.72 -8.00
CA SER A 57 -15.73 2.80 -7.34
C SER A 57 -16.03 4.00 -8.24
N ARG A 58 -15.58 3.95 -9.50
CA ARG A 58 -15.75 5.02 -10.48
C ARG A 58 -17.11 4.92 -11.15
#